data_AF-A0A6H1Z9C1-F1
#
_entry.id   AF-A0A6H1Z9C1-F1
#
_cell.length_a   1.000
_cell.length_b   1.000
_cell.length_c   1.000
_cell.angle_alpha   90.00
_cell.angle_beta   90.00
_cell.angle_gamma   90.00
#
_symmetry.space_group_name_H-M   'P 1'
#
loop_
_entity.id
_entity.type
_entity.pdbx_description
1 polymer ?
#
loop_
_entity_poly.entity_id
_entity_poly.type
_entity_poly.pdbx_seq_one_letter_code
_entity_poly.pdbx_strand_id
1 'polypeptide(L)'
;MKTIKISAEDFPAAVYAEVERFNKELVKAMRITAARSLGVVMEKINTAKPHSPVDNGLYRASWAVENHDDGATMYNPLIYAGIMELGRRAGRRPPPRDVIKRWVRRKFKIKVPKNETEESVLNHLAMIVQMNIARRGIKGRRPLARAMVNIRKIAKTEIDAAAARVASAAGSTGTP
;
A
#
# COMPACT_ATOMS: atom_id res chain seq x y z
N MET A 1 -4.01 32.20 -27.04
CA MET A 1 -4.17 32.59 -25.62
C MET A 1 -5.49 33.35 -25.54
N LYS A 2 -6.53 32.79 -24.91
CA LYS A 2 -7.84 33.48 -24.77
C LYS A 2 -7.76 34.39 -23.55
N THR A 3 -8.04 35.67 -23.72
CA THR A 3 -8.06 36.66 -22.63
C THR A 3 -9.42 36.62 -21.96
N ILE A 4 -9.48 36.27 -20.68
CA ILE A 4 -10.68 36.35 -19.86
C ILE A 4 -10.73 37.77 -19.27
N LYS A 5 -11.82 38.50 -19.50
CA LYS A 5 -12.05 39.81 -18.88
C LYS A 5 -12.85 39.58 -17.59
N ILE A 6 -12.25 39.83 -16.44
CA ILE A 6 -12.89 39.75 -15.12
C ILE A 6 -12.79 41.15 -14.50
N SER A 7 -13.88 41.64 -13.91
CA SER A 7 -13.84 42.90 -13.17
C SER A 7 -12.99 42.73 -11.90
N ALA A 8 -12.46 43.82 -11.35
CA ALA A 8 -11.72 43.76 -10.08
C ALA A 8 -12.60 43.24 -8.92
N GLU A 9 -13.89 43.51 -8.98
CA GLU A 9 -14.89 43.10 -7.97
C GLU A 9 -15.20 41.59 -8.06
N ASP A 10 -15.25 41.04 -9.28
CA ASP A 10 -15.55 39.62 -9.51
C ASP A 10 -14.31 38.71 -9.41
N PHE A 11 -13.11 39.30 -9.40
CA PHE A 11 -11.85 38.55 -9.38
C PHE A 11 -11.73 37.56 -8.21
N PRO A 12 -12.03 37.93 -6.94
CA PRO A 12 -11.98 36.98 -5.84
C PRO A 12 -12.91 35.79 -6.05
N ALA A 13 -14.17 36.03 -6.45
CA ALA A 13 -15.16 34.98 -6.69
C ALA A 13 -14.73 34.04 -7.81
N ALA A 14 -14.18 34.57 -8.90
CA ALA A 14 -13.66 33.79 -10.01
C ALA A 14 -12.46 32.91 -9.59
N VAL A 15 -11.55 33.44 -8.76
CA VAL A 15 -10.42 32.66 -8.22
C VAL A 15 -10.92 31.53 -7.32
N TYR A 16 -11.86 31.80 -6.41
CA TYR A 16 -12.42 30.75 -5.54
C TYR A 16 -13.11 29.64 -6.34
N ALA A 17 -13.90 30.00 -7.36
CA ALA A 17 -14.56 29.03 -8.23
C ALA A 17 -13.54 28.15 -8.97
N GLU A 18 -12.40 28.71 -9.39
CA GLU A 18 -11.35 27.95 -10.07
C GLU A 18 -10.58 27.04 -9.10
N VAL A 19 -10.26 27.52 -7.90
CA VAL A 19 -9.66 26.71 -6.83
C VAL A 19 -10.58 25.53 -6.48
N GLU A 20 -11.88 25.75 -6.37
CA GLU A 20 -12.84 24.69 -6.07
C GLU A 20 -12.92 23.64 -7.19
N ARG A 21 -12.93 24.06 -8.45
CA ARG A 21 -12.86 23.15 -9.61
C ARG A 21 -11.58 22.34 -9.60
N PHE A 22 -10.44 23.00 -9.36
CA PHE A 22 -9.15 22.34 -9.27
C PHE A 22 -9.10 21.31 -8.14
N ASN A 23 -9.61 21.67 -6.96
CA ASN A 23 -9.70 20.75 -5.83
C ASN A 23 -10.55 19.51 -6.16
N LYS A 24 -11.71 19.69 -6.79
CA LYS A 24 -12.57 18.57 -7.23
C LYS A 24 -11.84 17.62 -8.18
N GLU A 25 -11.13 18.15 -9.16
CA GLU A 25 -10.35 17.35 -10.11
C GLU A 25 -9.13 16.69 -9.46
N LEU A 26 -8.50 17.35 -8.50
CA LEU A 26 -7.39 16.81 -7.74
C LEU A 26 -7.82 15.62 -6.86
N VAL A 27 -8.95 15.74 -6.15
CA VAL A 27 -9.53 14.63 -5.37
C VAL A 27 -9.81 13.43 -6.28
N LYS A 28 -10.36 13.66 -7.47
CA LYS A 28 -10.58 12.62 -8.48
C LYS A 28 -9.27 11.96 -8.92
N ALA A 29 -8.24 12.75 -9.20
CA ALA A 29 -6.91 12.24 -9.54
C ALA A 29 -6.28 11.41 -8.42
N MET A 30 -6.44 11.81 -7.15
CA MET A 30 -5.97 11.04 -5.99
C MET A 30 -6.67 9.69 -5.88
N ARG A 31 -8.00 9.65 -6.03
CA ARG A 31 -8.79 8.40 -6.00
C ARG A 31 -8.40 7.44 -7.12
N ILE A 32 -8.22 7.94 -8.34
CA ILE A 32 -7.74 7.14 -9.48
C ILE A 32 -6.32 6.61 -9.19
N THR A 33 -5.43 7.47 -8.69
CA THR A 33 -4.06 7.09 -8.32
C THR A 33 -4.07 5.96 -7.29
N ALA A 34 -4.87 6.07 -6.22
CA ALA A 34 -4.97 5.05 -5.20
C ALA A 34 -5.46 3.71 -5.76
N ALA A 35 -6.53 3.73 -6.57
CA ALA A 35 -7.07 2.53 -7.21
C ALA A 35 -6.03 1.85 -8.13
N ARG A 36 -5.31 2.61 -8.97
CA ARG A 36 -4.27 2.08 -9.85
C ARG A 36 -3.04 1.58 -9.07
N SER A 37 -2.75 2.19 -7.93
CA SER A 37 -1.62 1.83 -7.08
C SER A 37 -1.71 0.42 -6.52
N LEU A 38 -2.93 -0.10 -6.29
CA LEU A 38 -3.13 -1.49 -5.84
C LEU A 38 -2.48 -2.47 -6.81
N GLY A 39 -2.72 -2.34 -8.12
CA GLY A 39 -2.14 -3.23 -9.13
C GLY A 39 -0.61 -3.23 -9.11
N VAL A 40 -0.01 -2.05 -8.94
CA VAL A 40 1.45 -1.89 -8.83
C VAL A 40 1.99 -2.59 -7.57
N VAL A 41 1.32 -2.42 -6.43
CA VAL A 41 1.70 -3.09 -5.19
C VAL A 41 1.60 -4.61 -5.34
N MET A 42 0.54 -5.13 -5.95
CA MET A 42 0.38 -6.57 -6.22
C MET A 42 1.55 -7.13 -7.04
N GLU A 43 1.96 -6.42 -8.09
CA GLU A 43 3.12 -6.80 -8.91
C GLU A 43 4.41 -6.88 -8.07
N LYS A 44 4.65 -5.89 -7.19
CA LYS A 44 5.85 -5.86 -6.33
C LYS A 44 5.82 -6.89 -5.21
N ILE A 45 4.63 -7.29 -4.74
CA ILE A 45 4.45 -8.41 -3.80
C ILE A 45 4.86 -9.73 -4.46
N ASN A 46 4.42 -9.97 -5.69
CA ASN A 46 4.71 -11.22 -6.40
C ASN A 46 6.18 -11.38 -6.76
N THR A 47 6.89 -10.26 -6.94
CA THR A 47 8.31 -10.19 -7.29
C THR A 47 9.20 -9.83 -6.09
N ALA A 48 8.69 -9.97 -4.87
CA ALA A 48 9.42 -9.65 -3.66
C ALA A 48 10.51 -10.69 -3.38
N LYS A 49 11.75 -10.23 -3.17
CA LYS A 49 12.90 -11.07 -2.77
C LYS A 49 13.10 -10.96 -1.24
N PRO A 50 13.61 -12.01 -0.56
CA PRO A 50 14.09 -13.29 -1.08
C PRO A 50 12.99 -14.27 -1.49
N HIS A 51 11.79 -14.14 -0.91
CA HIS A 51 10.60 -14.90 -1.29
C HIS A 51 9.37 -14.01 -1.17
N SER A 52 8.38 -14.22 -2.04
CA SER A 52 7.10 -13.52 -2.00
C SER A 52 6.40 -13.79 -0.65
N PRO A 53 5.79 -12.79 0.00
CA PRO A 53 5.15 -12.92 1.31
C PRO A 53 3.78 -13.62 1.21
N VAL A 54 3.77 -14.82 0.64
CA VAL A 54 2.58 -15.61 0.34
C VAL A 54 2.69 -16.93 1.11
N ASP A 55 2.26 -16.91 2.37
CA ASP A 55 1.93 -18.14 3.10
C ASP A 55 0.52 -18.57 2.67
N ASN A 56 -0.49 -17.78 3.04
CA ASN A 56 -1.89 -17.96 2.63
C ASN A 56 -2.41 -16.83 1.73
N GLY A 57 -1.52 -15.94 1.25
CA GLY A 57 -1.91 -14.78 0.45
C GLY A 57 -2.64 -13.67 1.22
N LEU A 58 -2.82 -13.77 2.54
CA LEU A 58 -3.54 -12.78 3.33
C LEU A 58 -2.93 -11.39 3.20
N TYR A 59 -1.60 -11.26 3.25
CA TYR A 59 -0.93 -9.98 3.05
C TYR A 59 -1.31 -9.31 1.72
N ARG A 60 -1.40 -10.10 0.65
CA ARG A 60 -1.78 -9.62 -0.67
C ARG A 60 -3.26 -9.21 -0.70
N ALA A 61 -4.13 -10.06 -0.17
CA ALA A 61 -5.57 -9.85 -0.19
C ALA A 61 -6.04 -8.69 0.72
N SER A 62 -5.28 -8.34 1.75
CA SER A 62 -5.66 -7.28 2.70
C SER A 62 -5.30 -5.87 2.26
N TRP A 63 -4.68 -5.67 1.09
CA TRP A 63 -4.52 -4.29 0.59
C TRP A 63 -5.86 -3.73 0.16
N ALA A 64 -6.15 -2.53 0.63
CA ALA A 64 -7.41 -1.84 0.37
C ALA A 64 -7.15 -0.38 -0.03
N VAL A 65 -8.17 0.21 -0.66
CA VAL A 65 -8.26 1.64 -0.93
C VAL A 65 -9.55 2.13 -0.31
N GLU A 66 -9.46 3.23 0.42
CA GLU A 66 -10.59 3.93 1.00
C GLU A 66 -10.61 5.34 0.43
N ASN A 67 -11.77 5.74 -0.10
CA ASN A 67 -11.97 7.08 -0.62
C ASN A 67 -12.46 7.97 0.52
N HIS A 68 -11.90 9.17 0.60
CA HIS A 68 -12.31 10.22 1.53
C HIS A 68 -12.82 11.40 0.72
N ASP A 69 -13.53 12.33 1.36
CA ASP A 69 -14.07 13.52 0.68
C ASP A 69 -12.96 14.39 0.06
N ASP A 70 -11.78 14.39 0.68
CA ASP A 70 -10.59 15.14 0.29
C ASP A 70 -9.53 14.31 -0.46
N GLY A 71 -9.80 13.04 -0.76
CA GLY A 71 -8.83 12.19 -1.48
C GLY A 71 -9.07 10.69 -1.37
N ALA A 72 -7.99 9.95 -1.16
CA ALA A 72 -8.01 8.50 -0.96
C ALA A 72 -6.78 8.01 -0.22
N THR A 73 -6.95 6.97 0.58
CA THR A 73 -5.89 6.26 1.29
C THR A 73 -5.78 4.83 0.78
N MET A 74 -4.57 4.41 0.38
CA MET A 74 -4.25 3.01 0.13
C MET A 74 -3.49 2.45 1.33
N TYR A 75 -3.97 1.36 1.92
CA TYR A 75 -3.40 0.80 3.14
C TYR A 75 -3.47 -0.73 3.20
N ASN A 76 -2.78 -1.29 4.19
CA ASN A 76 -2.89 -2.68 4.57
C ASN A 76 -3.12 -2.77 6.09
N PRO A 77 -4.28 -3.26 6.56
CA PRO A 77 -4.67 -3.22 7.96
C PRO A 77 -4.00 -4.31 8.81
N LEU A 78 -3.23 -5.22 8.18
CA LEU A 78 -2.60 -6.29 8.92
C LEU A 78 -1.51 -5.74 9.84
N ILE A 79 -1.56 -6.16 11.11
CA ILE A 79 -0.59 -5.78 12.14
C ILE A 79 0.86 -6.07 11.71
N TYR A 80 1.08 -7.12 10.90
CA TYR A 80 2.42 -7.49 10.42
C TYR A 80 2.80 -6.86 9.07
N ALA A 81 1.97 -5.99 8.48
CA ALA A 81 2.28 -5.32 7.21
C ALA A 81 3.56 -4.49 7.29
N GLY A 82 3.75 -3.75 8.39
CA GLY A 82 4.98 -3.00 8.65
C GLY A 82 6.22 -3.90 8.73
N ILE A 83 6.09 -5.13 9.24
CA ILE A 83 7.19 -6.11 9.27
C ILE A 83 7.51 -6.62 7.86
N MET A 84 6.51 -6.79 6.99
CA MET A 84 6.76 -7.16 5.59
C MET A 84 7.52 -6.07 4.84
N GLU A 85 7.21 -4.82 5.14
CA GLU A 85 7.83 -3.65 4.52
C GLU A 85 9.25 -3.41 5.07
N LEU A 86 9.36 -3.17 6.37
CA LEU A 86 10.59 -2.71 7.01
C LEU A 86 11.44 -3.84 7.60
N GLY A 87 10.86 -5.01 7.77
CA GLY A 87 11.49 -6.12 8.47
C GLY A 87 11.36 -6.02 9.99
N ARG A 88 12.17 -6.81 10.67
CA ARG A 88 12.24 -6.92 12.12
C ARG A 88 13.69 -6.93 12.55
N ARG A 89 14.05 -6.08 13.51
CA ARG A 89 15.42 -6.03 14.05
C ARG A 89 15.73 -7.28 14.90
N ALA A 90 16.99 -7.69 14.89
CA ALA A 90 17.53 -8.70 15.81
C ALA A 90 17.37 -8.26 17.28
N GLY A 91 17.34 -9.23 18.19
CA GLY A 91 17.23 -9.03 19.64
C GLY A 91 15.83 -8.69 20.16
N ARG A 92 14.84 -8.46 19.30
CA ARG A 92 13.47 -8.12 19.73
C ARG A 92 12.67 -9.34 20.21
N ARG A 93 11.76 -9.14 21.18
CA ARG A 93 10.87 -10.18 21.75
C ARG A 93 10.20 -11.02 20.65
N PRO A 94 10.52 -12.31 20.50
CA PRO A 94 10.12 -13.10 19.34
C PRO A 94 8.61 -13.16 19.11
N PRO A 95 8.15 -13.53 17.90
CA PRO A 95 6.74 -13.76 17.64
C PRO A 95 6.14 -14.82 18.59
N PRO A 96 4.83 -14.77 18.88
CA PRO A 96 4.17 -15.79 19.70
C PRO A 96 4.39 -17.20 19.12
N ARG A 97 4.72 -18.15 19.99
CA ARG A 97 5.09 -19.51 19.56
C ARG A 97 3.95 -20.22 18.82
N ASP A 98 2.71 -20.03 19.24
CA ASP A 98 1.55 -20.66 18.59
C ASP A 98 1.34 -20.19 17.14
N VAL A 99 1.66 -18.93 16.85
CA VAL A 99 1.63 -18.41 15.47
C VAL A 99 2.66 -19.14 14.61
N ILE A 100 3.87 -19.33 15.16
CA ILE A 100 4.94 -20.06 14.48
C ILE A 100 4.56 -21.53 14.31
N LYS A 101 3.98 -22.19 15.32
CA LYS A 101 3.49 -23.58 15.20
C LYS A 101 2.52 -23.73 14.03
N ARG A 102 1.51 -22.86 13.95
CA ARG A 102 0.54 -22.87 12.84
C ARG A 102 1.22 -22.68 11.48
N TRP A 103 2.21 -21.79 11.39
CA TRP A 103 2.99 -21.60 10.17
C TRP A 103 3.85 -22.84 9.84
N VAL A 104 4.54 -23.42 10.83
CA VAL A 104 5.38 -24.60 10.65
C VAL A 104 4.54 -25.78 10.15
N ARG A 105 3.37 -26.03 10.77
CA ARG A 105 2.42 -27.08 10.36
C ARG A 105 1.99 -26.93 8.90
N ARG A 106 1.75 -25.71 8.42
CA ARG A 106 1.36 -25.45 7.02
C ARG A 106 2.51 -25.59 6.05
N LYS A 107 3.67 -25.02 6.39
CA LYS A 107 4.82 -24.92 5.48
C LYS A 107 5.54 -26.28 5.37
N PHE A 108 5.75 -26.93 6.50
CA PHE A 108 6.54 -28.17 6.55
C PHE A 108 5.60 -29.36 6.60
N LYS A 109 5.78 -30.30 5.67
CA LYS A 109 5.17 -31.63 5.77
C LYS A 109 5.93 -32.43 6.82
N ILE A 110 5.59 -32.22 8.09
CA ILE A 110 6.29 -32.80 9.23
C ILE A 110 6.05 -34.31 9.24
N LYS A 111 7.12 -35.08 9.40
CA LYS A 111 7.04 -36.51 9.71
C LYS A 111 7.17 -36.65 11.22
N VAL A 112 6.18 -37.28 11.86
CA VAL A 112 6.17 -37.49 13.30
C VAL A 112 6.87 -38.83 13.60
N PRO A 113 7.97 -38.85 14.38
CA PRO A 113 8.59 -40.09 14.83
C PRO A 113 7.61 -40.96 15.63
N LYS A 114 7.76 -42.28 15.56
CA LYS A 114 6.85 -43.24 16.25
C LYS A 114 6.71 -42.99 17.76
N ASN A 115 7.72 -42.41 18.40
CA ASN A 115 7.77 -42.19 19.85
C ASN A 115 7.46 -40.75 20.25
N GLU A 116 6.99 -39.91 19.33
CA GLU A 116 6.71 -38.50 19.59
C GLU A 116 5.29 -38.13 19.17
N THR A 117 4.75 -37.09 19.79
CA THR A 117 3.50 -36.48 19.35
C THR A 117 3.76 -35.37 18.34
N GLU A 118 2.82 -35.12 17.43
CA GLU A 118 2.93 -34.00 16.48
C GLU A 118 3.13 -32.67 17.19
N GLU A 119 2.44 -32.47 18.32
CA GLU A 119 2.53 -31.26 19.13
C GLU A 119 3.93 -31.08 19.74
N SER A 120 4.59 -32.16 20.18
CA SER A 120 5.98 -32.11 20.65
C SER A 120 6.93 -31.62 19.55
N VAL A 121 6.86 -32.24 18.36
CA VAL A 121 7.69 -31.89 17.21
C VAL A 121 7.45 -30.43 16.78
N LEU A 122 6.18 -30.00 16.73
CA LEU A 122 5.80 -28.63 16.40
C LEU A 122 6.32 -27.62 17.41
N ASN A 123 6.24 -27.90 18.70
CA ASN A 123 6.78 -27.02 19.74
C ASN A 123 8.30 -26.86 19.59
N HIS A 124 9.02 -27.95 19.33
CA HIS A 124 10.46 -27.92 19.14
C HIS A 124 10.86 -27.10 17.90
N LEU A 125 10.25 -27.38 16.74
CA LEU A 125 10.50 -26.64 15.50
C LEU A 125 10.13 -25.16 15.64
N ALA A 126 8.98 -24.87 16.26
CA ALA A 126 8.55 -23.49 16.49
C ALA A 126 9.54 -22.75 17.40
N MET A 127 10.07 -23.40 18.45
CA MET A 127 11.11 -22.81 19.31
C MET A 127 12.38 -22.49 18.52
N ILE A 128 12.87 -23.41 17.66
CA ILE A 128 14.05 -23.16 16.83
C ILE A 128 13.84 -21.95 15.91
N VAL A 129 12.71 -21.91 15.20
CA VAL A 129 12.37 -20.79 14.30
C VAL A 129 12.24 -19.48 15.09
N GLN A 130 11.60 -19.54 16.25
CA GLN A 130 11.42 -18.41 17.16
C GLN A 130 12.77 -17.81 17.58
N MET A 131 13.71 -18.66 18.01
CA MET A 131 15.06 -18.25 18.40
C MET A 131 15.86 -17.73 17.22
N ASN A 132 15.71 -18.33 16.04
CA ASN A 132 16.37 -17.84 14.82
C ASN A 132 15.92 -16.43 14.45
N ILE A 133 14.60 -16.18 14.47
CA ILE A 133 14.00 -14.86 14.23
C ILE A 133 14.45 -13.87 15.32
N ALA A 134 14.49 -14.28 16.59
CA ALA A 134 14.96 -13.41 17.67
C ALA A 134 16.43 -13.00 17.45
N ARG A 135 17.30 -13.95 17.12
CA ARG A 135 18.73 -13.72 16.96
C ARG A 135 19.07 -12.92 15.70
N ARG A 136 18.43 -13.22 14.57
CA ARG A 136 18.79 -12.65 13.26
C ARG A 136 17.88 -11.52 12.81
N GLY A 137 16.68 -11.43 13.35
CA GLY A 137 15.63 -10.58 12.80
C GLY A 137 15.05 -11.13 11.49
N ILE A 138 14.31 -10.28 10.78
CA ILE A 138 13.71 -10.58 9.48
C ILE A 138 14.02 -9.41 8.56
N LYS A 139 14.59 -9.66 7.38
CA LYS A 139 14.81 -8.62 6.38
C LYS A 139 13.48 -8.20 5.76
N GLY A 140 13.23 -6.89 5.70
CA GLY A 140 12.07 -6.33 5.01
C GLY A 140 12.12 -6.61 3.50
N ARG A 141 10.97 -6.91 2.91
CA ARG A 141 10.81 -7.20 1.47
C ARG A 141 10.52 -5.95 0.65
N ARG A 142 10.06 -4.89 1.32
CA ARG A 142 9.83 -3.55 0.76
C ARG A 142 8.92 -3.50 -0.49
N PRO A 143 7.81 -4.26 -0.58
CA PRO A 143 6.94 -4.19 -1.75
C PRO A 143 6.35 -2.79 -1.98
N LEU A 144 5.93 -2.10 -0.91
CA LEU A 144 5.36 -0.75 -1.05
C LEU A 144 6.43 0.24 -1.47
N ALA A 145 7.58 0.29 -0.80
CA ALA A 145 8.66 1.22 -1.17
C ALA A 145 9.15 1.02 -2.61
N ARG A 146 9.18 -0.22 -3.11
CA ARG A 146 9.47 -0.51 -4.53
C ARG A 146 8.34 -0.05 -5.45
N ALA A 147 7.08 -0.19 -5.03
CA ALA A 147 5.92 0.29 -5.79
C ALA A 147 5.86 1.83 -5.86
N MET A 148 6.35 2.54 -4.83
CA MET A 148 6.29 4.00 -4.74
C MET A 148 6.92 4.72 -5.94
N VAL A 149 7.93 4.13 -6.58
CA VAL A 149 8.54 4.69 -7.80
C VAL A 149 7.52 4.82 -8.93
N ASN A 150 6.68 3.80 -9.12
CA ASN A 150 5.65 3.79 -10.15
C ASN A 150 4.39 4.55 -9.70
N ILE A 151 4.03 4.45 -8.41
CA ILE A 151 2.89 5.18 -7.85
C ILE A 151 3.09 6.70 -8.02
N ARG A 152 4.30 7.22 -7.76
CA ARG A 152 4.60 8.64 -7.98
C ARG A 152 4.44 9.07 -9.44
N LYS A 153 4.79 8.20 -10.40
CA LYS A 153 4.59 8.47 -11.83
C LYS A 153 3.10 8.54 -12.18
N ILE A 154 2.31 7.58 -11.68
CA ILE A 154 0.85 7.58 -11.85
C ILE A 154 0.26 8.86 -11.26
N ALA A 155 0.62 9.19 -10.01
CA ALA A 155 0.16 10.40 -9.34
C ALA A 155 0.45 11.66 -10.17
N LYS A 156 1.69 11.79 -10.68
CA LYS A 156 2.06 12.91 -11.52
C LYS A 156 1.17 12.99 -12.78
N THR A 157 1.01 11.87 -13.49
CA THR A 157 0.20 11.82 -14.71
C THR A 157 -1.26 12.21 -14.43
N GLU A 158 -1.86 11.72 -13.35
CA GLU A 158 -3.26 12.03 -13.00
C GLU A 158 -3.42 13.49 -12.57
N ILE A 159 -2.45 14.06 -11.84
CA ILE A 159 -2.44 15.48 -11.45
C ILE A 159 -2.29 16.38 -12.68
N ASP A 160 -1.36 16.06 -13.59
CA ASP A 160 -1.18 16.82 -14.83
C ASP A 160 -2.48 16.79 -15.67
N ALA A 161 -3.15 15.63 -15.74
CA ALA A 161 -4.43 15.47 -16.43
C ALA A 161 -5.59 16.20 -15.73
N ALA A 162 -5.58 16.33 -14.41
CA ALA A 162 -6.53 17.16 -13.67
C ALA A 162 -6.34 18.64 -14.00
N ALA A 163 -5.10 19.14 -13.96
CA ALA A 163 -4.77 20.51 -14.33
C ALA A 163 -5.20 20.84 -15.78
N ALA A 164 -4.96 19.92 -16.72
CA ALA A 164 -5.36 20.11 -18.12
C ALA A 164 -6.88 20.20 -18.31
N ARG A 165 -7.67 19.42 -17.55
CA ARG A 165 -9.14 19.47 -17.58
C ARG A 165 -9.70 20.78 -17.03
N VAL A 166 -9.07 21.31 -15.99
CA VAL A 166 -9.45 22.60 -15.40
C VAL A 166 -9.14 23.73 -16.39
N ALA A 167 -7.94 23.73 -16.98
CA ALA A 167 -7.53 24.71 -17.98
C ALA A 167 -8.42 24.70 -19.24
N SER A 168 -8.89 23.53 -19.70
CA SER A 168 -9.80 23.45 -20.84
C SER A 168 -11.21 23.93 -20.52
N ALA A 169 -11.71 23.67 -19.31
CA ALA A 169 -13.01 24.14 -18.83
C ALA A 169 -13.06 25.67 -18.63
N ALA A 170 -11.96 26.29 -18.17
CA ALA A 170 -11.86 27.75 -18.09
C ALA A 170 -11.93 28.43 -19.48
N GLY A 171 -11.54 27.72 -20.55
CA GLY A 171 -11.61 28.22 -21.93
C GLY A 171 -12.98 28.14 -22.60
N SER A 172 -13.94 27.40 -22.02
CA SER A 172 -15.28 27.19 -22.56
C SER A 172 -16.37 28.02 -21.87
N THR A 173 -16.13 28.59 -20.68
CA THR A 173 -17.08 29.46 -19.98
C THR A 173 -17.11 30.90 -20.51
N GLY A 174 -17.00 31.07 -21.83
CA GLY A 174 -17.29 32.34 -22.49
C GLY A 174 -18.79 32.59 -22.48
N THR A 175 -19.18 33.61 -21.70
CA THR A 175 -20.42 34.39 -21.60
C THR A 175 -21.64 33.97 -22.46
N PRO A 176 -22.87 33.89 -21.89
CA PRO A 176 -24.09 34.09 -22.67
C PRO A 176 -24.17 35.49 -23.28
#